data_AF-A0A151SKM2-F1
#
_entry.id   AF-A0A151SKM2-F1
#
_cell.length_a   1.000
_cell.length_b   1.000
_cell.length_c   1.000
_cell.angle_alpha   90.00
_cell.angle_beta   90.00
_cell.angle_gamma   90.00
#
_symmetry.space_group_name_H-M   'P 1'
#
loop_
_entity.id
_entity.type
_entity.pdbx_description
1 polymer ?
#
loop_
_entity_poly.entity_id
_entity_poly.type
_entity_poly.pdbx_seq_one_letter_code
_entity_poly.pdbx_strand_id
1 'polypeptide(L)' 'MERSMIDSTSGGSLGDMNPTEARHLIEKMASNSQQFSSKNDSIVLRGINDVAADSSSSADRKLEGKLDTLVSLVT' A
#
# COMPACT_ATOMS: atom_id res chain seq x y z
N MET A 1 4.20 -7.58 -21.84
CA MET A 1 3.05 -7.11 -21.05
C MET A 1 1.81 -7.19 -21.93
N GLU A 2 1.15 -8.35 -21.96
CA GLU A 2 -0.11 -8.50 -22.67
C GLU A 2 -1.24 -8.06 -21.74
N ARG A 3 -1.53 -6.76 -21.74
CA ARG A 3 -2.77 -6.27 -21.14
C ARG A 3 -3.89 -6.63 -22.10
N SER A 4 -4.47 -7.83 -21.91
CA SER A 4 -5.68 -8.26 -22.60
C SER A 4 -6.75 -7.20 -22.36
N MET A 5 -6.91 -6.32 -23.33
CA MET A 5 -7.99 -5.36 -23.38
C MET A 5 -9.26 -6.19 -23.54
N ILE A 6 -10.12 -6.16 -22.52
CA ILE A 6 -11.42 -6.81 -22.58
C ILE A 6 -12.19 -6.08 -23.67
N ASP A 7 -12.45 -6.76 -24.79
CA ASP A 7 -13.33 -6.27 -25.84
C ASP A 7 -14.70 -5.99 -25.20
N SER A 8 -15.03 -4.71 -25.03
CA SER A 8 -16.29 -4.27 -24.43
C SER A 8 -17.43 -4.21 -25.47
N THR A 9 -17.22 -4.75 -26.68
CA THR A 9 -18.12 -4.60 -27.82
C THR A 9 -19.23 -5.67 -27.92
N SER A 10 -19.58 -6.34 -26.81
CA SER A 10 -20.90 -6.96 -26.71
C SER A 10 -21.73 -6.21 -25.67
N GLY A 11 -22.21 -5.02 -26.04
CA GLY A 11 -23.12 -4.20 -25.21
C GLY A 11 -24.51 -4.80 -25.01
N GLY A 12 -24.61 -6.12 -24.84
CA GLY A 12 -25.81 -6.85 -24.45
C GLY A 12 -25.93 -6.96 -22.93
N SER A 13 -27.15 -7.12 -22.45
CA SER A 13 -27.42 -7.45 -21.05
C SER A 13 -26.76 -8.80 -20.71
N LEU A 14 -26.47 -9.07 -19.43
CA LEU A 14 -26.06 -10.40 -18.98
C LEU A 14 -27.04 -11.51 -19.43
N GLY A 15 -28.31 -11.15 -19.66
CA GLY A 15 -29.34 -12.06 -20.16
C GLY A 15 -29.19 -12.44 -21.64
N ASP A 16 -28.46 -11.67 -22.44
CA ASP A 16 -28.21 -11.94 -23.85
C ASP A 16 -26.97 -12.83 -24.06
N MET A 17 -26.18 -13.04 -22.99
CA MET A 17 -24.99 -13.89 -23.01
C MET A 17 -25.34 -15.36 -22.80
N ASN A 18 -24.58 -16.24 -23.43
CA ASN A 18 -24.65 -17.68 -23.16
C ASN A 18 -24.29 -17.93 -21.67
N PRO A 19 -25.00 -18.82 -20.92
CA PRO A 19 -24.73 -19.05 -19.50
C PRO A 19 -23.25 -19.28 -19.13
N THR A 20 -22.47 -19.91 -20.00
CA THR A 20 -21.02 -20.11 -19.80
C THR A 20 -20.23 -18.80 -19.82
N GLU A 21 -20.55 -17.90 -20.75
CA GLU A 21 -19.89 -16.60 -20.89
C GLU A 21 -20.28 -15.65 -19.74
N ALA A 22 -21.55 -15.68 -19.34
CA ALA A 22 -22.03 -14.92 -18.19
C ALA A 22 -21.29 -15.33 -16.89
N ARG A 23 -21.10 -16.64 -16.67
CA ARG A 23 -20.32 -17.14 -15.52
C ARG A 23 -18.88 -16.67 -15.55
N HIS A 24 -18.21 -16.79 -16.69
CA HIS A 24 -16.83 -16.35 -16.86
C HIS A 24 -16.69 -14.83 -16.63
N LEU A 25 -17.66 -14.03 -17.09
CA LEU A 25 -17.67 -12.59 -16.85
C LEU A 25 -17.87 -12.25 -15.37
N ILE A 26 -18.79 -12.93 -14.68
CA ILE A 26 -18.99 -12.76 -13.23
C ILE A 26 -17.71 -13.07 -12.45
N GLU A 27 -17.05 -14.20 -12.74
CA GLU A 27 -15.78 -14.58 -12.10
C GLU A 27 -14.69 -13.54 -12.33
N LYS A 28 -14.61 -13.01 -13.56
CA LYS A 28 -13.66 -11.96 -13.92
C LYS A 28 -13.94 -10.65 -13.19
N MET A 29 -15.21 -10.24 -13.08
CA MET A 29 -15.63 -9.03 -12.36
C MET A 29 -15.41 -9.16 -10.85
N ALA A 30 -15.66 -10.34 -10.28
CA ALA A 30 -15.36 -10.64 -8.87
C ALA A 30 -13.84 -10.58 -8.60
N SER A 31 -13.05 -11.21 -9.48
CA SER A 31 -11.58 -11.18 -9.38
C SER A 31 -11.02 -9.77 -9.55
N ASN A 32 -11.57 -8.99 -10.48
CA ASN A 32 -11.23 -7.58 -10.69
C ASN A 32 -11.52 -6.78 -9.41
N SER A 33 -12.74 -6.91 -8.87
CA SER A 33 -13.11 -6.27 -7.61
C SER A 33 -12.14 -6.63 -6.50
N GLN A 34 -11.83 -7.91 -6.26
CA GLN A 34 -10.88 -8.33 -5.22
C GLN A 34 -9.47 -7.75 -5.40
N GLN A 35 -8.98 -7.69 -6.65
CA GLN A 35 -7.66 -7.11 -6.94
C GLN A 35 -7.57 -5.61 -6.62
N PHE A 36 -8.70 -4.90 -6.71
CA PHE A 36 -8.78 -3.45 -6.49
C PHE A 36 -9.46 -3.04 -5.17
N SER A 37 -10.06 -3.97 -4.43
CA SER A 37 -10.89 -3.65 -3.25
C SER A 37 -10.09 -3.17 -2.04
N SER A 38 -8.83 -3.54 -1.86
CA SER A 38 -8.09 -3.13 -0.66
C SER A 38 -6.58 -3.31 -0.81
N LYS A 39 -5.91 -2.35 -1.43
CA LYS A 39 -4.48 -2.08 -1.18
C LYS A 39 -4.26 -0.88 -0.25
N ASN A 40 -5.33 -0.37 0.36
CA ASN A 40 -5.25 0.79 1.25
C ASN A 40 -4.85 0.41 2.69
N ASP A 41 -5.08 -0.84 3.11
CA ASP A 41 -4.78 -1.24 4.50
C ASP A 41 -3.29 -1.46 4.76
N SER A 42 -2.53 -1.92 3.75
CA SER A 42 -1.08 -2.11 3.88
C SER A 42 -0.27 -0.84 3.74
N ILE A 43 -0.79 0.18 3.04
CA ILE A 43 -0.11 1.47 2.84
C ILE A 43 -0.28 2.35 4.09
N VAL A 44 -1.45 2.29 4.74
CA VAL A 44 -1.69 3.04 5.99
C VAL A 44 -0.88 2.47 7.16
N LEU A 45 -0.66 1.15 7.23
CA LEU A 45 0.11 0.55 8.34
C LEU A 45 1.64 0.65 8.20
N ARG A 46 2.18 0.78 6.97
CA ARG A 46 3.63 0.84 6.74
C ARG A 46 4.18 2.27 6.58
N GLY A 47 3.33 3.25 6.29
CA GLY A 47 3.78 4.63 6.06
C GLY A 47 3.94 5.51 7.31
N ILE A 48 3.55 5.03 8.50
CA ILE A 48 3.42 5.89 9.70
C ILE A 48 4.35 5.43 10.83
N ASN A 49 4.83 4.19 10.83
CA ASN A 49 5.55 3.61 11.98
C ASN A 49 7.09 3.59 11.87
N ASP A 50 7.68 4.15 10.81
CA ASP A 50 9.14 4.14 10.59
C ASP A 50 9.83 5.50 10.88
N VAL A 51 9.16 6.43 11.58
CA VAL A 51 9.73 7.75 11.95
C VAL A 51 9.91 7.95 13.47
N ALA A 52 9.63 6.92 14.29
CA ALA A 52 9.60 7.11 15.75
C ALA A 52 10.75 6.48 16.55
N ALA A 53 11.70 5.74 15.94
CA ALA A 53 12.74 5.05 16.74
C ALA A 53 14.18 5.22 16.25
N ASP A 54 14.43 5.40 14.95
CA ASP A 54 15.81 5.48 14.42
C ASP A 54 16.39 6.90 14.40
N SER A 55 15.57 7.92 14.73
CA SER A 55 16.05 9.30 14.88
C SER A 55 16.77 9.57 16.20
N SER A 56 17.05 8.55 17.03
CA SER A 56 18.10 8.65 18.06
C SER A 56 19.49 8.47 17.42
N SER A 57 19.72 9.29 16.40
CA SER A 57 20.86 9.21 15.51
C SER A 57 22.15 9.31 16.31
N SER A 58 23.25 8.76 15.77
CA SER A 58 24.59 8.93 16.34
C SER A 58 24.93 10.41 16.64
N ALA A 59 24.30 11.35 15.93
CA ALA A 59 24.43 12.78 16.21
C ALA A 59 23.80 13.17 17.57
N ASP A 60 22.66 12.62 17.95
CA ASP A 60 22.00 12.90 19.24
C ASP A 60 22.85 12.42 20.41
N ARG A 61 23.38 11.17 20.34
CA ARG A 61 24.31 10.65 21.35
C ARG A 61 25.57 11.50 21.49
N LYS A 62 26.08 12.02 20.37
CA LYS A 62 27.24 12.91 20.36
C LYS A 62 26.92 14.29 20.95
N LEU A 63 25.71 14.81 20.71
CA LEU A 63 25.25 16.06 21.30
C LEU A 63 25.04 15.92 22.82
N GLU A 64 24.46 14.81 23.28
CA GLU A 64 24.33 14.46 24.69
C GLU A 64 25.70 14.43 25.39
N GLY A 65 26.69 13.70 24.85
CA GLY A 65 28.02 13.66 25.44
C GLY A 65 28.73 15.02 25.51
N LYS A 66 28.49 15.92 24.54
CA LYS A 66 29.03 17.30 24.59
C LYS A 66 28.32 18.14 25.66
N LEU A 67 27.02 17.94 25.87
CA LEU A 67 26.28 18.61 26.94
C LEU A 67 26.81 18.19 28.30
N ASP A 68 27.05 16.90 28.53
CA ASP A 68 27.62 16.39 29.79
C ASP A 68 28.99 17.02 30.08
N THR A 69 29.85 17.15 29.07
CA THR A 69 31.15 17.80 29.26
C THR A 69 31.02 19.26 29.67
N LEU A 70 30.10 20.01 29.05
CA LEU A 70 29.88 21.41 29.42
C LEU A 70 29.34 21.56 30.84
N VAL A 71 28.41 20.69 31.25
CA VAL A 71 27.86 20.69 32.61
C VAL A 71 28.96 20.43 33.64
N SER A 72 29.87 19.50 33.36
CA SER A 72 31.03 19.19 34.22
C SER A 72 32.07 20.31 34.28
N LEU A 73 32.08 21.26 33.33
CA LEU A 73 32.97 22.42 33.38
C LEU A 73 32.39 23.57 34.20
N VAL A 74 31.07 23.59 34.37
CA VAL A 74 30.35 24.65 35.10
C VAL A 74 30.08 24.27 36.56
N THR A 75 29.99 22.97 36.86
CA THR A 75 29.80 22.42 38.21
C THR A 75 31.14 22.03 38.82
#